data_AF-A0A1S8LYR7-F1
#
_entry.id   AF-A0A1S8LYR7-F1
#
_cell.length_a   1.000
_cell.length_b   1.000
_cell.length_c   1.000
_cell.angle_alpha   90.00
_cell.angle_beta   90.00
_cell.angle_gamma   90.00
#
_symmetry.space_group_name_H-M   'P 1'
#
loop_
_entity.id
_entity.type
_entity.pdbx_description
1 polymer ?
#
loop_
_entity_poly.entity_id
_entity_poly.type
_entity_poly.pdbx_seq_one_letter_code
_entity_poly.pdbx_strand_id
1 'polypeptide(L)'
;MISMYTIGFTKKSAEEFFDLLKSNNIKLVYDVRLNNSNQLAGFSKGKDLKYFLKELASIDYIHDTRFSPTKEILNDYKKKKITWSEYETKFNELLNLRKVQDIVKSELSDKLNEICFLCSEEKADKCHRRLVAEKIKGILKEKDINILHI
;
A
#
# COMPACT_ATOMS: atom_id res chain seq x y z
N MET A 1 14.96 15.02 2.34
CA MET A 1 13.67 14.45 2.71
C MET A 1 13.09 13.66 1.54
N ILE A 2 12.74 12.40 1.76
CA ILE A 2 12.07 11.49 0.83
C ILE A 2 10.60 11.43 1.20
N SER A 3 9.72 11.58 0.21
CA SER A 3 8.27 11.43 0.39
C SER A 3 7.85 10.01 0.04
N MET A 4 7.16 9.33 0.94
CA MET A 4 6.56 8.01 0.67
C MET A 4 5.06 8.12 0.73
N TYR A 5 4.39 7.79 -0.36
CA TYR A 5 2.94 7.98 -0.48
C TYR A 5 2.19 6.69 -0.18
N THR A 6 1.01 6.83 0.39
CA THR A 6 0.05 5.73 0.50
C THR A 6 -1.34 6.24 0.18
N ILE A 7 -2.18 5.42 -0.42
CA ILE A 7 -3.55 5.79 -0.79
C ILE A 7 -4.53 4.68 -0.45
N GLY A 8 -5.72 5.09 -0.02
CA GLY A 8 -6.90 4.23 0.10
C GLY A 8 -7.94 4.64 -0.94
N PHE A 9 -8.60 3.67 -1.59
CA PHE A 9 -9.55 3.98 -2.67
C PHE A 9 -11.01 4.10 -2.21
N THR A 10 -11.40 3.55 -1.05
CA THR A 10 -12.79 3.61 -0.61
C THR A 10 -13.23 5.07 -0.37
N LYS A 11 -14.43 5.43 -0.85
CA LYS A 11 -15.02 6.77 -0.85
C LYS A 11 -14.34 7.84 -1.73
N LYS A 12 -13.37 7.47 -2.57
CA LYS A 12 -12.83 8.35 -3.60
C LYS A 12 -13.51 8.11 -4.93
N SER A 13 -13.78 9.17 -5.69
CA SER A 13 -14.15 9.04 -7.10
C SER A 13 -12.93 8.61 -7.93
N ALA A 14 -13.16 8.17 -9.18
CA ALA A 14 -12.04 7.86 -10.06
C ALA A 14 -11.19 9.12 -10.32
N GLU A 15 -11.84 10.24 -10.59
CA GLU A 15 -11.21 11.55 -10.80
C GLU A 15 -10.31 11.93 -9.62
N GLU A 16 -10.86 11.93 -8.39
CA GLU A 16 -10.09 12.26 -7.18
C GLU A 16 -8.89 11.31 -7.01
N PHE A 17 -9.10 10.01 -7.22
CA PHE A 17 -8.03 9.02 -7.11
C PHE A 17 -6.88 9.28 -8.10
N PHE A 18 -7.18 9.50 -9.38
CA PHE A 18 -6.14 9.75 -10.39
C PHE A 18 -5.49 11.13 -10.23
N ASP A 19 -6.24 12.15 -9.83
CA ASP A 19 -5.70 13.50 -9.61
C ASP A 19 -4.76 13.55 -8.41
N LEU A 20 -5.05 12.82 -7.33
CA LEU A 20 -4.13 12.67 -6.20
C LEU A 20 -2.81 12.01 -6.61
N LEU A 21 -2.86 10.97 -7.45
CA LEU A 21 -1.66 10.32 -7.94
C LEU A 21 -0.83 11.23 -8.87
N LYS A 22 -1.48 11.94 -9.80
CA LYS A 22 -0.82 12.86 -10.73
C LYS A 22 -0.20 14.06 -10.01
N SER A 23 -0.94 14.70 -9.11
CA SER A 23 -0.49 15.89 -8.36
C SER A 23 0.70 15.61 -7.45
N ASN A 24 0.85 14.36 -7.00
CA ASN A 24 1.99 13.90 -6.22
C ASN A 24 3.11 13.26 -7.07
N ASN A 25 3.08 13.39 -8.40
CA ASN A 25 4.08 12.87 -9.32
C ASN A 25 4.37 11.36 -9.17
N ILE A 26 3.37 10.57 -8.79
CA ILE A 26 3.52 9.12 -8.65
C ILE A 26 3.85 8.51 -10.02
N LYS A 27 4.81 7.59 -10.06
CA LYS A 27 5.18 6.80 -11.26
C LYS A 27 4.86 5.32 -11.09
N LEU A 28 4.75 4.83 -9.86
CA LEU A 28 4.47 3.44 -9.56
C LEU A 28 3.45 3.32 -8.43
N VAL A 29 2.36 2.62 -8.68
CA VAL A 29 1.43 2.16 -7.64
C VAL A 29 1.80 0.74 -7.23
N TYR A 30 2.07 0.58 -5.93
CA TYR A 30 2.34 -0.71 -5.29
C TYR A 30 1.09 -1.16 -4.53
N ASP A 31 0.34 -2.07 -5.13
CA ASP A 31 -0.88 -2.63 -4.54
C ASP A 31 -0.51 -3.69 -3.50
N VAL A 32 -0.75 -3.38 -2.24
CA VAL A 32 -0.41 -4.24 -1.09
C VAL A 32 -1.61 -5.00 -0.56
N ARG A 33 -2.71 -5.05 -1.32
CA ARG A 33 -3.91 -5.80 -0.92
C ARG A 33 -3.71 -7.29 -1.11
N LEU A 34 -4.23 -8.09 -0.17
CA LEU A 34 -4.19 -9.55 -0.31
C LEU A 34 -4.93 -10.04 -1.56
N ASN A 35 -6.05 -9.40 -1.90
CA ASN A 35 -6.84 -9.72 -3.10
C ASN A 35 -7.20 -8.42 -3.83
N ASN A 36 -7.00 -8.38 -5.15
CA ASN A 36 -7.33 -7.25 -6.03
C ASN A 36 -8.42 -7.61 -7.07
N SER A 37 -9.02 -8.80 -6.97
CA SER A 37 -10.04 -9.32 -7.89
C SER A 37 -11.44 -8.76 -7.64
N ASN A 38 -11.72 -8.34 -6.40
CA ASN A 38 -12.98 -7.66 -6.06
C ASN A 38 -12.97 -6.24 -6.64
N GLN A 39 -14.17 -5.71 -6.89
CA GLN A 39 -14.40 -4.39 -7.48
C GLN A 39 -13.57 -3.32 -6.74
N LEU A 40 -12.56 -2.82 -7.44
CA LEU A 40 -11.75 -1.66 -7.13
C LEU A 40 -12.61 -0.41 -7.29
N ALA A 41 -12.85 0.27 -6.17
CA ALA A 41 -13.42 1.61 -6.14
C ALA A 41 -14.74 1.78 -6.93
N GLY A 42 -15.63 0.79 -6.97
CA GLY A 42 -16.88 0.90 -7.74
C GLY A 42 -16.74 0.95 -9.27
N PHE A 43 -15.55 1.26 -9.82
CA PHE A 43 -15.33 1.48 -11.27
C PHE A 43 -14.33 0.54 -11.95
N SER A 44 -13.66 -0.39 -11.25
CA SER A 44 -12.63 -1.26 -11.87
C SER A 44 -12.44 -2.62 -11.16
N LYS A 45 -11.73 -3.57 -11.77
CA LYS A 45 -11.07 -4.74 -11.11
C LYS A 45 -9.55 -4.62 -11.25
N GLY A 46 -8.77 -5.52 -10.64
CA GLY A 46 -7.28 -5.42 -10.61
C GLY A 46 -6.61 -5.22 -11.97
N LYS A 47 -7.09 -5.93 -13.01
CA LYS A 47 -6.60 -5.76 -14.38
C LYS A 47 -6.97 -4.39 -14.97
N ASP A 48 -8.17 -3.91 -14.68
CA ASP A 48 -8.67 -2.62 -15.18
C ASP A 48 -7.93 -1.46 -14.51
N LEU A 49 -7.61 -1.55 -13.20
CA LEU A 49 -6.81 -0.54 -12.52
C LEU A 49 -5.43 -0.38 -13.16
N LYS A 50 -4.74 -1.49 -13.48
CA LYS A 50 -3.44 -1.43 -14.18
C LYS A 50 -3.57 -0.70 -15.51
N TYR A 51 -4.60 -1.00 -16.29
CA TYR A 51 -4.86 -0.34 -17.56
C TYR A 51 -5.14 1.16 -17.36
N PHE A 52 -6.05 1.53 -16.46
CA PHE A 52 -6.39 2.94 -16.21
C PHE A 52 -5.24 3.76 -15.66
N LEU A 53 -4.40 3.21 -14.77
CA LEU A 53 -3.18 3.88 -14.30
C LEU A 53 -2.24 4.19 -15.46
N LYS A 54 -2.09 3.25 -16.40
CA LYS A 54 -1.24 3.45 -17.57
C LYS A 54 -1.80 4.51 -18.51
N GLU A 55 -3.06 4.40 -18.88
CA GLU A 55 -3.68 5.26 -19.89
C GLU A 55 -3.99 6.67 -19.37
N LEU A 56 -4.47 6.81 -18.13
CA LEU A 56 -4.93 8.10 -17.60
C LEU A 56 -3.83 8.89 -16.88
N ALA A 57 -2.77 8.21 -16.43
CA ALA A 57 -1.74 8.84 -15.60
C ALA A 57 -0.30 8.45 -15.97
N SER A 58 -0.07 7.55 -16.94
CA SER A 58 1.25 7.02 -17.26
C SER A 58 1.97 6.40 -16.05
N ILE A 59 1.18 5.76 -15.17
CA ILE A 59 1.64 5.15 -13.92
C ILE A 59 1.75 3.64 -14.10
N ASP A 60 2.88 3.06 -13.70
CA ASP A 60 3.05 1.62 -13.65
C ASP A 60 2.39 1.02 -12.40
N TYR A 61 2.07 -0.27 -12.47
CA TYR A 61 1.33 -0.96 -11.41
C TYR A 61 1.97 -2.31 -11.10
N ILE A 62 2.19 -2.57 -9.81
CA ILE A 62 2.63 -3.85 -9.28
C ILE A 62 1.66 -4.28 -8.19
N HIS A 63 1.18 -5.53 -8.26
CA HIS A 63 0.48 -6.18 -7.16
C HIS A 63 1.44 -7.09 -6.43
N ASP A 64 1.76 -6.77 -5.17
CA ASP A 64 2.73 -7.53 -4.39
C ASP A 64 2.17 -7.94 -3.03
N THR A 65 1.82 -9.22 -2.94
CA THR A 65 1.25 -9.81 -1.73
C THR A 65 2.29 -10.08 -0.65
N ARG A 66 3.59 -9.92 -0.92
CA ARG A 66 4.66 -9.99 0.09
C ARG A 66 4.45 -8.91 1.17
N PHE A 67 3.82 -7.79 0.80
CA PHE A 67 3.44 -6.69 1.70
C PHE A 67 1.98 -6.77 2.19
N SER A 68 1.26 -7.85 1.93
CA SER A 68 -0.14 -8.02 2.38
C SER A 68 -0.26 -8.85 3.66
N PRO A 69 -1.22 -8.59 4.54
CA PRO A 69 -1.56 -9.51 5.62
C PRO A 69 -2.05 -10.85 5.06
N THR A 70 -1.89 -11.95 5.81
CA THR A 70 -2.46 -13.24 5.42
C THR A 70 -3.99 -13.23 5.54
N LYS A 71 -4.64 -14.19 4.87
CA LYS A 71 -6.09 -14.40 4.98
C LYS A 71 -6.52 -14.66 6.43
N GLU A 72 -5.69 -15.38 7.18
CA GLU A 72 -5.92 -15.68 8.60
C GLU A 72 -5.90 -14.42 9.45
N ILE A 73 -4.80 -13.64 9.39
CA ILE A 73 -4.65 -12.39 10.16
C ILE A 73 -5.81 -11.42 9.86
N LEU A 74 -6.16 -11.26 8.57
CA LEU A 74 -7.30 -10.43 8.17
C LEU A 74 -8.63 -10.95 8.72
N ASN A 75 -8.87 -12.27 8.63
CA ASN A 75 -10.13 -12.86 9.05
C ASN A 75 -10.31 -12.79 10.56
N ASP A 76 -9.26 -13.05 11.33
CA ASP A 76 -9.33 -13.02 12.78
C ASP A 76 -9.60 -11.60 13.29
N TYR A 77 -8.98 -10.59 12.67
CA TYR A 77 -9.29 -9.20 12.98
C TYR A 77 -10.73 -8.83 12.61
N LYS A 78 -11.18 -9.18 11.40
CA LYS A 78 -12.57 -8.93 10.95
C LYS A 78 -13.62 -9.62 11.82
N LYS A 79 -13.32 -10.82 12.31
CA LYS A 79 -14.17 -11.59 13.22
C LYS A 79 -14.01 -11.20 14.69
N LYS A 80 -13.25 -10.12 14.98
CA LYS A 80 -12.98 -9.61 16.34
C LYS A 80 -12.37 -10.65 17.28
N LYS A 81 -11.66 -11.65 16.74
CA LYS A 81 -10.91 -12.62 17.55
C LYS A 81 -9.59 -12.06 18.07
N ILE A 82 -9.04 -11.08 17.35
CA ILE A 82 -7.83 -10.35 17.76
C ILE A 82 -8.13 -8.85 17.73
N THR A 83 -7.48 -8.13 18.62
CA THR A 83 -7.46 -6.67 18.68
C THR A 83 -6.61 -6.08 17.54
N TRP A 84 -6.68 -4.76 17.36
CA TRP A 84 -5.80 -4.07 16.41
C TRP A 84 -4.33 -4.18 16.81
N SER A 85 -4.01 -4.09 18.10
CA SER A 85 -2.63 -4.24 18.60
C SER A 85 -2.06 -5.63 18.28
N GLU A 86 -2.86 -6.68 18.49
CA GLU A 86 -2.46 -8.05 18.12
C GLU A 86 -2.31 -8.21 16.59
N TYR A 87 -3.14 -7.54 15.79
CA TYR A 87 -2.99 -7.49 14.35
C TYR A 87 -1.66 -6.83 13.94
N GLU A 88 -1.29 -5.70 14.56
CA GLU A 88 -0.03 -5.00 14.30
C GLU A 88 1.17 -5.89 14.59
N THR A 89 1.17 -6.57 15.73
CA THR A 89 2.24 -7.51 16.11
C THR A 89 2.36 -8.65 15.10
N LYS A 90 1.26 -9.38 14.85
CA LYS A 90 1.25 -10.52 13.91
C LYS A 90 1.66 -10.12 12.50
N PHE A 91 1.22 -8.95 12.03
CA PHE A 91 1.54 -8.50 10.68
C PHE A 91 2.99 -8.04 10.56
N ASN A 92 3.55 -7.33 11.56
CA ASN A 92 4.96 -6.96 11.55
C ASN A 92 5.88 -8.19 11.61
N GLU A 93 5.53 -9.20 12.39
CA GLU A 93 6.23 -10.50 12.41
C GLU A 93 6.19 -11.17 11.03
N LEU A 94 5.04 -11.17 10.35
CA LEU A 94 4.92 -11.68 8.99
C LEU A 94 5.84 -10.95 8.00
N LEU A 95 5.94 -9.63 8.08
CA LEU A 95 6.84 -8.84 7.22
C LEU A 95 8.31 -9.19 7.47
N ASN A 96 8.69 -9.47 8.73
CA ASN A 96 10.02 -9.97 9.07
C ASN A 96 10.28 -11.35 8.50
N LEU A 97 9.34 -12.29 8.68
CA LEU A 97 9.44 -13.66 8.16
C LEU A 97 9.59 -13.69 6.64
N ARG A 98 8.91 -12.78 5.94
CA ARG A 98 9.01 -12.61 4.48
C ARG A 98 10.27 -11.88 4.01
N LYS A 99 11.15 -11.47 4.94
CA LYS A 99 12.39 -10.73 4.66
C LYS A 99 12.13 -9.49 3.81
N VAL A 100 11.07 -8.75 4.12
CA VAL A 100 10.70 -7.52 3.39
C VAL A 100 11.84 -6.50 3.36
N GLN A 101 12.73 -6.53 4.35
CA GLN A 101 13.95 -5.72 4.37
C GLN A 101 14.82 -5.87 3.11
N ASP A 102 14.92 -7.09 2.57
CA ASP A 102 15.78 -7.39 1.42
C ASP A 102 15.16 -6.76 0.16
N ILE A 103 13.84 -6.93 -0.01
CA ILE A 103 13.03 -6.35 -1.08
C ILE A 103 13.09 -4.81 -1.03
N VAL A 104 12.94 -4.22 0.16
CA VAL A 104 12.97 -2.77 0.32
C VAL A 104 14.32 -2.20 -0.12
N LYS A 105 15.42 -2.83 0.29
CA LYS A 105 16.77 -2.37 -0.04
C LYS A 105 17.09 -2.54 -1.53
N SER A 106 16.72 -3.68 -2.12
CA SER A 106 17.07 -4.00 -3.52
C SER A 106 16.10 -3.42 -4.55
N GLU A 107 14.80 -3.37 -4.27
CA GLU A 107 13.78 -3.02 -5.26
C GLU A 107 13.21 -1.61 -5.07
N LEU A 108 13.14 -1.07 -3.84
CA LEU A 108 12.33 0.13 -3.54
C LEU A 108 13.14 1.38 -3.18
N SER A 109 14.32 1.20 -2.58
CA SER A 109 15.03 2.26 -1.85
C SER A 109 15.31 3.54 -2.65
N ASP A 110 15.53 3.44 -3.96
CA ASP A 110 15.88 4.57 -4.84
C ASP A 110 14.68 5.26 -5.50
N LYS A 111 13.51 4.61 -5.51
CA LYS A 111 12.30 5.10 -6.20
C LYS A 111 11.17 5.48 -5.24
N LEU A 112 11.44 5.57 -3.94
CA LEU A 112 10.42 5.83 -2.93
C LEU A 112 9.61 7.12 -3.15
N ASN A 113 10.26 8.17 -3.66
CA ASN A 113 9.61 9.45 -3.98
C ASN A 113 8.50 9.34 -5.02
N GLU A 114 8.51 8.27 -5.82
CA GLU A 114 7.60 8.08 -6.94
C GLU A 114 6.65 6.89 -6.72
N ILE A 115 6.72 6.24 -5.55
CA ILE A 115 5.87 5.10 -5.19
C ILE A 115 4.68 5.54 -4.34
N CYS A 116 3.50 5.01 -4.67
CA CYS A 116 2.33 5.05 -3.81
C CYS A 116 1.87 3.64 -3.41
N PHE A 117 1.77 3.35 -2.10
CA PHE A 117 1.24 2.09 -1.58
C PHE A 117 -0.28 2.12 -1.45
N LEU A 118 -0.96 1.23 -2.19
CA LEU A 118 -2.42 1.19 -2.29
C LEU A 118 -3.03 0.12 -1.35
N CYS A 119 -4.01 0.52 -0.53
CA CYS A 119 -4.95 -0.40 0.14
C CYS A 119 -6.42 -0.06 -0.15
N SER A 120 -7.35 -0.80 0.44
CA SER A 120 -8.79 -0.60 0.21
C SER A 120 -9.39 0.46 1.10
N GLU A 121 -9.01 0.46 2.37
CA GLU A 121 -9.59 1.24 3.44
C GLU A 121 -9.45 2.74 3.17
N GLU A 122 -10.47 3.55 3.48
CA GLU A 122 -10.43 5.02 3.33
C GLU A 122 -9.28 5.63 4.16
N LYS A 123 -9.25 5.34 5.46
CA LYS A 123 -8.31 5.92 6.42
C LYS A 123 -7.12 5.00 6.73
N ALA A 124 -5.99 5.61 7.11
CA ALA A 124 -4.74 4.91 7.40
C ALA A 124 -4.64 4.38 8.84
N ASP A 125 -5.41 4.93 9.79
CA ASP A 125 -5.29 4.68 11.24
C ASP A 125 -5.22 3.19 11.58
N LYS A 126 -6.13 2.41 10.98
CA LYS A 126 -6.22 0.96 11.13
C LYS A 126 -6.18 0.25 9.76
N CYS A 127 -5.31 0.70 8.85
CA CYS A 127 -4.99 -0.03 7.61
C CYS A 127 -3.58 -0.62 7.66
N HIS A 128 -3.42 -1.80 7.07
CA HIS A 128 -2.12 -2.42 6.81
C HIS A 128 -1.16 -1.55 5.98
N ARG A 129 -1.66 -0.66 5.10
CA ARG A 129 -0.80 0.27 4.34
C ARG A 129 0.05 1.17 5.25
N ARG A 130 -0.48 1.57 6.40
CA ARG A 130 0.27 2.35 7.40
C ARG A 130 1.43 1.52 7.94
N LEU A 131 1.16 0.29 8.35
CA LEU A 131 2.16 -0.63 8.89
C LEU A 131 3.24 -0.97 7.86
N VAL A 132 2.88 -1.12 6.58
CA VAL A 132 3.85 -1.27 5.49
C VAL A 132 4.75 -0.03 5.38
N ALA A 133 4.17 1.17 5.32
CA ALA A 133 4.94 2.40 5.20
C ALA A 133 5.87 2.64 6.41
N GLU A 134 5.37 2.42 7.63
CA GLU A 134 6.15 2.49 8.87
C GLU A 134 7.28 1.45 8.88
N LYS A 135 7.02 0.22 8.41
CA LYS A 135 8.03 -0.83 8.31
C LYS A 135 9.15 -0.44 7.36
N ILE A 136 8.82 0.09 6.18
CA ILE A 136 9.80 0.55 5.19
C ILE A 136 10.63 1.69 5.74
N LYS A 137 10.00 2.69 6.39
CA LYS A 137 10.69 3.78 7.07
C LYS A 137 11.66 3.27 8.15
N GLY A 138 11.25 2.28 8.94
CA GLY A 138 12.12 1.65 9.94
C GLY A 138 13.29 0.85 9.36
N ILE A 139 13.12 0.25 8.17
CA ILE A 139 14.20 -0.46 7.45
C ILE A 139 15.25 0.53 6.92
N LEU A 140 14.81 1.69 6.44
CA LEU A 140 15.64 2.74 5.85
C LEU A 140 15.85 3.90 6.84
N LYS A 141 16.17 3.56 8.10
CA LYS A 141 16.28 4.52 9.21
C LYS A 141 17.31 5.64 8.99
N GLU A 142 18.29 5.41 8.11
CA GLU A 142 19.28 6.39 7.68
C GLU A 142 18.72 7.43 6.71
N LYS A 143 17.57 7.14 6.08
CA LYS A 143 16.89 8.04 5.15
C LYS A 143 15.85 8.87 5.90
N ASP A 144 15.86 10.18 5.67
CA ASP A 144 14.83 11.09 6.16
C ASP A 144 13.52 10.92 5.35
N ILE A 145 12.65 10.01 5.80
CA ILE A 145 11.39 9.64 5.12
C ILE A 145 10.18 10.28 5.81
N ASN A 146 9.40 11.03 5.03
CA ASN A 146 8.08 11.53 5.40
C ASN A 146 6.98 10.65 4.77
N ILE A 147 6.05 10.14 5.58
CA ILE A 147 4.94 9.30 5.10
C ILE A 147 3.73 10.21 4.85
N LEU A 148 3.21 10.19 3.63
CA LEU A 148 2.08 11.00 3.20
C LEU A 148 0.89 10.08 2.86
N HIS A 149 -0.19 10.20 3.62
CA HIS A 149 -1.44 9.50 3.36
C HIS A 149 -2.35 10.41 2.53
N ILE A 150 -2.56 10.05 1.26
CA ILE A 150 -3.38 10.78 0.28
C ILE A 150 -4.72 10.05 0.03
#